data_AF-A0A6P0S1U4-F1
#
_entry.id   AF-A0A6P0S1U4-F1
#
_cell.length_a   1.000
_cell.length_b   1.000
_cell.length_c   1.000
_cell.angle_alpha   90.00
_cell.angle_beta   90.00
_cell.angle_gamma   90.00
#
_symmetry.space_group_name_H-M   'P 1'
#
loop_
_entity.id
_entity.type
_entity.pdbx_description
1 polymer ?
#
loop_
_entity_poly.entity_id
_entity_poly.type
_entity_poly.pdbx_seq_one_letter_code
_entity_poly.pdbx_strand_id
1 'polypeptide(L)' 'MIWKPGDVITVDFPGVTVIKRRPVVVLSSVTYHRNHPSV' A
#
# COMPACT_ATOMS: atom_id res chain seq x y z
N MET A 1 -2.39 -7.82 8.58
CA MET A 1 -2.75 -8.22 7.21
C MET A 1 -1.44 -8.31 6.42
N ILE A 2 -1.16 -9.37 5.66
CA ILE A 2 0.10 -9.50 4.90
C ILE A 2 -0.22 -9.29 3.43
N TRP A 3 0.34 -8.24 2.83
CA TRP A 3 0.20 -7.96 1.40
C TRP A 3 1.24 -8.72 0.59
N LYS A 4 0.82 -9.21 -0.57
CA LYS A 4 1.68 -9.90 -1.53
C LYS A 4 1.95 -9.02 -2.74
N PRO A 5 3.12 -9.17 -3.39
CA PRO A 5 3.34 -8.57 -4.70
C PRO A 5 2.21 -8.94 -5.67
N GLY A 6 1.67 -7.95 -6.37
CA GLY A 6 0.57 -8.08 -7.31
C GLY A 6 -0.83 -7.84 -6.72
N ASP A 7 -0.97 -7.75 -5.40
CA ASP A 7 -2.24 -7.40 -4.78
C ASP A 7 -2.64 -5.96 -5.16
N VAL A 8 -3.93 -5.73 -5.39
CA VAL A 8 -4.50 -4.39 -5.61
C VAL A 8 -5.21 -3.93 -4.34
N ILE A 9 -4.74 -2.83 -3.77
CA ILE A 9 -5.28 -2.25 -2.53
C ILE A 9 -5.71 -0.81 -2.74
N THR A 10 -6.66 -0.32 -1.94
CA THR A 10 -7.06 1.09 -1.93
C THR A 10 -6.25 1.83 -0.89
N VAL A 11 -5.54 2.88 -1.31
CA VAL A 11 -4.71 3.70 -0.42
C VAL A 11 -5.13 5.16 -0.51
N ASP A 12 -5.04 5.85 0.62
CA ASP A 12 -5.22 7.30 0.74
C ASP A 12 -3.95 8.00 0.24
N PHE A 13 -4.05 8.74 -0.87
CA PHE A 13 -2.99 9.61 -1.36
C PHE A 13 -3.22 11.02 -0.83
N PRO A 14 -2.43 11.49 0.15
CA PRO A 14 -2.54 12.87 0.63
C PRO A 14 -2.11 13.83 -0.48
N GLY A 15 -3.05 14.61 -0.98
CA GLY A 15 -2.77 15.78 -1.82
C GLY A 15 -2.76 17.06 -0.99
N VAL A 16 -2.23 18.14 -1.56
CA VAL A 16 -2.16 19.48 -0.90
C VAL A 16 -3.54 20.00 -0.48
N THR A 17 -4.61 19.60 -1.19
CA THR A 17 -5.98 20.09 -0.95
C THR A 17 -6.96 19.04 -0.46
N VAL A 18 -6.81 17.76 -0.84
CA VAL A 18 -7.72 16.66 -0.46
C VAL A 18 -6.97 15.31 -0.48
N ILE A 19 -7.38 14.38 0.39
CA ILE A 19 -6.96 12.96 0.34
C ILE A 19 -7.71 12.24 -0.80
N LYS A 20 -6.96 11.71 -1.77
CA LYS A 20 -7.54 10.96 -2.89
C LYS A 20 -7.35 9.45 -2.68
N ARG A 21 -8.44 8.70 -2.55
CA ARG A 21 -8.42 7.23 -2.52
C ARG A 21 -8.22 6.67 -3.92
N ARG A 22 -7.17 5.89 -4.12
CA ARG A 22 -6.88 5.27 -5.42
C ARG A 22 -6.48 3.80 -5.26
N PRO A 23 -6.84 2.95 -6.23
CA PRO A 23 -6.30 1.60 -6.30
C PRO A 23 -4.81 1.65 -6.65
N VAL A 24 -4.03 0.78 -6.00
CA VAL A 24 -2.57 0.68 -6.17
C VAL A 24 -2.18 -0.78 -6.21
N VAL A 25 -1.15 -1.10 -7.01
CA VAL A 25 -0.58 -2.44 -7.07
C VAL A 25 0.60 -2.52 -6.11
N VAL A 26 0.62 -3.55 -5.28
CA VAL A 26 1.72 -3.84 -4.36
C VAL A 26 2.89 -4.42 -5.17
N LEU A 27 4.05 -3.76 -5.12
CA LEU A 27 5.28 -4.23 -5.80
C LEU A 27 6.29 -4.83 -4.81
N SER A 28 6.18 -4.46 -3.54
CA SER A 28 7.07 -4.88 -2.45
C SER A 28 6.85 -6.34 -2.05
N SER A 29 7.95 -6.98 -1.63
CA SER A 29 7.94 -8.39 -1.25
C SER A 29 7.20 -8.65 0.08
N VAL A 30 6.75 -9.89 0.26
CA VAL A 30 6.14 -10.34 1.53
C VAL A 30 7.10 -10.15 2.70
N THR A 31 8.41 -10.39 2.49
CA THR A 31 9.44 -10.18 3.52
C THR A 31 9.55 -8.71 3.93
N TYR A 32 9.41 -7.78 2.98
CA TYR A 32 9.41 -6.34 3.29
C TYR A 32 8.25 -5.97 4.23
N HIS A 33 7.02 -6.41 3.93
CA HIS A 33 5.87 -6.16 4.81
C HIS A 33 5.96 -6.86 6.17
N ARG A 34 6.67 -8.00 6.25
CA ARG A 34 6.92 -8.67 7.53
C ARG A 34 7.90 -7.89 8.41
N ASN A 35 8.94 -7.33 7.81
CA ASN A 35 9.95 -6.55 8.53
C ASN A 35 9.45 -5.14 8.89
N HIS A 36 8.49 -4.62 8.12
CA HIS A 36 7.89 -3.31 8.32
C HIS A 36 6.36 -3.44 8.39
N PRO A 37 5.78 -3.82 9.54
CA PRO A 37 4.33 -4.01 9.66
C PRO A 37 3.53 -2.69 9.74
N SER A 38 4.21 -1.54 9.83
CA SER A 38 3.60 -0.21 9.96
C SER A 38 3.44 0.55 8.64
N VAL A 39 3.93 -0.02 7.53
CA VAL A 39 3.73 0.54 6.17
C VAL A 39 2.48 0.00 5.53
#